data_AF-A0A494ZTJ2-F1
#
_entry.id   AF-A0A494ZTJ2-F1
#
_cell.length_a   1.000
_cell.length_b   1.000
_cell.length_c   1.000
_cell.angle_alpha   90.00
_cell.angle_beta   90.00
_cell.angle_gamma   90.00
#
_symmetry.space_group_name_H-M   'P 1'
#
loop_
_entity.id
_entity.type
_entity.pdbx_description
1 polymer ?
#
loop_
_entity_poly.entity_id
_entity_poly.type
_entity_poly.pdbx_seq_one_letter_code
_entity_poly.pdbx_strand_id
1 'polypeptide(L)'
;MKKSFLIGCGISLIILVTGLITNNYVLYANILLGIGIITVLISALLSGAFLSGPEIRANYHTETKEHREKRTKTMTLTGVFAIPHLVTAALLLLL
;
A
#
# COMPACT_ATOMS: atom_id res chain seq x y z
N MET A 1 -4.57 -5.89 -9.76
CA MET A 1 -5.37 -5.01 -8.89
C MET A 1 -6.31 -5.83 -8.00
N LYS A 2 -7.40 -6.44 -8.52
CA LYS A 2 -8.38 -7.21 -7.71
C LYS A 2 -7.74 -8.22 -6.74
N LYS A 3 -6.84 -9.09 -7.22
CA LYS A 3 -6.13 -10.07 -6.38
C LYS A 3 -5.38 -9.42 -5.22
N SER A 4 -4.65 -8.33 -5.48
CA SER A 4 -3.87 -7.63 -4.47
C SER A 4 -4.76 -6.93 -3.44
N PHE A 5 -5.88 -6.34 -3.86
CA PHE A 5 -6.90 -5.81 -2.95
C PHE A 5 -7.45 -6.91 -2.03
N LEU A 6 -7.88 -8.05 -2.60
CA LEU A 6 -8.45 -9.17 -1.85
C LEU A 6 -7.46 -9.77 -0.85
N ILE A 7 -6.18 -9.89 -1.23
CA ILE A 7 -5.12 -10.34 -0.31
C ILE A 7 -4.97 -9.33 0.83
N GLY A 8 -4.96 -8.03 0.54
CA GLY A 8 -4.90 -6.98 1.56
C GLY A 8 -6.09 -7.03 2.52
N CYS A 9 -7.31 -7.24 2.01
CA CYS A 9 -8.50 -7.45 2.85
C CYS A 9 -8.37 -8.69 3.73
N GLY A 10 -7.88 -9.81 3.20
CA GLY A 10 -7.69 -11.05 3.96
C GLY A 10 -6.71 -10.88 5.13
N ILE A 11 -5.56 -10.25 4.88
CA ILE A 11 -4.56 -9.95 5.92
C ILE A 11 -5.13 -8.99 6.96
N SER A 12 -5.79 -7.92 6.50
CA SER A 12 -6.38 -6.92 7.40
C SER A 12 -7.48 -7.51 8.28
N LEU A 13 -8.30 -8.41 7.73
CA LEU A 13 -9.34 -9.12 8.48
C LEU A 13 -8.75 -9.99 9.60
N ILE A 14 -7.67 -10.74 9.32
CA ILE A 14 -7.01 -11.57 10.33
C ILE A 14 -6.46 -10.71 11.47
N ILE A 15 -5.80 -9.59 11.13
CA ILE A 15 -5.25 -8.67 12.13
C ILE A 15 -6.37 -8.00 12.94
N LEU A 16 -7.45 -7.58 12.29
CA LEU A 16 -8.65 -7.03 12.94
C LEU A 16 -9.21 -8.00 13.98
N VAL A 17 -9.48 -9.24 13.58
CA VAL A 17 -10.02 -10.29 14.47
C VAL A 17 -9.07 -10.53 15.65
N THR A 18 -7.75 -10.54 15.40
CA THR A 18 -6.75 -10.70 16.46
C THR A 18 -6.80 -9.52 17.45
N GLY A 19 -6.93 -8.28 16.96
CA GLY A 19 -7.10 -7.10 17.80
C GLY A 19 -8.38 -7.15 18.65
N LEU A 20 -9.48 -7.65 18.08
CA LEU A 20 -10.75 -7.83 18.79
C LEU A 20 -10.64 -8.88 19.91
N ILE A 21 -10.01 -10.02 19.65
CA ILE A 21 -9.86 -11.10 20.65
C ILE A 21 -8.95 -10.67 21.80
N THR A 22 -7.87 -9.94 21.50
CA THR A 22 -6.86 -9.55 22.48
C THR A 22 -7.18 -8.25 23.23
N ASN A 23 -8.19 -7.48 22.76
CA ASN A 23 -8.53 -6.14 23.25
C ASN A 23 -7.36 -5.13 23.23
N ASN A 24 -6.36 -5.34 22.36
CA ASN A 24 -5.21 -4.44 22.21
C ASN A 24 -5.26 -3.67 20.88
N TYR A 25 -6.30 -2.85 20.69
CA TYR A 25 -6.59 -2.23 19.40
C TYR A 25 -5.45 -1.35 18.89
N VAL A 26 -4.80 -0.59 19.78
CA VAL A 26 -3.69 0.31 19.43
C VAL A 26 -2.50 -0.46 18.85
N LEU A 27 -2.11 -1.60 19.44
CA LEU A 27 -1.00 -2.39 18.92
C LEU A 27 -1.29 -2.88 17.50
N TYR A 28 -2.45 -3.50 17.28
CA TYR A 28 -2.79 -4.06 15.98
C TYR A 28 -3.09 -2.99 14.93
N ALA A 29 -3.62 -1.82 15.34
CA ALA A 29 -3.71 -0.65 14.48
C ALA A 29 -2.32 -0.17 14.03
N ASN A 30 -1.34 -0.07 14.94
CA ASN A 30 0.02 0.35 14.60
C ASN A 30 0.70 -0.61 13.62
N ILE A 31 0.46 -1.93 13.76
CA ILE A 31 0.96 -2.94 12.81
C ILE A 31 0.36 -2.69 11.41
N LEU A 32 -0.96 -2.51 11.32
CA LEU A 32 -1.63 -2.21 10.05
C LEU A 32 -1.17 -0.88 9.45
N LEU A 33 -0.98 0.15 10.29
CA LEU A 33 -0.47 1.45 9.87
C LEU A 33 0.94 1.32 9.27
N GLY A 34 1.83 0.57 9.93
CA GLY A 34 3.17 0.31 9.43
C GLY A 34 3.16 -0.37 8.06
N ILE A 35 2.37 -1.43 7.90
CA ILE A 35 2.21 -2.13 6.61
C ILE A 35 1.66 -1.17 5.54
N GLY A 36 0.60 -0.44 5.87
CA GLY A 36 -0.04 0.51 4.97
C GLY A 36 0.89 1.63 4.52
N ILE A 37 1.59 2.27 5.45
CA ILE A 37 2.53 3.37 5.15
C ILE A 37 3.68 2.87 4.28
N ILE A 38 4.32 1.75 4.63
CA ILE A 38 5.43 1.20 3.85
C ILE A 38 4.98 0.91 2.41
N THR A 39 3.80 0.32 2.24
CA THR A 39 3.30 -0.05 0.90
C THR A 39 2.82 1.16 0.09
N VAL A 40 2.24 2.18 0.72
CA VAL A 40 1.99 3.49 0.08
C VAL A 40 3.29 4.15 -0.35
N LEU A 41 4.32 4.17 0.51
CA LEU A 41 5.62 4.77 0.17
C LEU A 41 6.24 4.10 -1.06
N ILE A 42 6.20 2.77 -1.14
CA ILE A 42 6.64 2.04 -2.32
C ILE A 42 5.83 2.47 -3.55
N SER A 43 4.51 2.57 -3.45
CA SER A 43 3.66 3.05 -4.55
C SER A 43 4.03 4.47 -4.98
N ALA A 44 4.18 5.39 -4.02
CA ALA A 44 4.52 6.78 -4.27
C ALA A 44 5.89 6.93 -4.95
N LEU A 45 6.92 6.21 -4.49
CA LEU A 45 8.24 6.18 -5.10
C LEU A 45 8.18 5.72 -6.56
N LEU A 46 7.46 4.63 -6.83
CA LEU A 46 7.33 4.08 -8.18
C LEU A 46 6.46 4.93 -9.12
N SER A 47 5.57 5.75 -8.57
CA SER A 47 4.73 6.67 -9.34
C SER A 47 5.46 7.89 -9.88
N GLY A 48 6.63 8.22 -9.31
CA GLY A 48 7.32 9.47 -9.58
C GLY A 48 6.74 10.67 -8.84
N ALA A 49 5.94 10.46 -7.78
CA ALA A 49 5.36 11.53 -6.97
C ALA A 49 6.40 12.49 -6.35
N PHE A 50 7.65 12.04 -6.23
CA PHE A 50 8.78 12.82 -5.70
C PHE A 50 9.72 13.36 -6.79
N LEU A 51 9.37 13.19 -8.07
CA LEU A 51 10.18 13.63 -9.21
C LEU A 51 9.56 14.86 -9.87
N SER A 52 10.40 15.70 -10.45
CA SER A 52 10.00 16.83 -11.28
C SER A 52 9.57 16.39 -12.69
N GLY A 53 8.81 17.24 -13.38
CA GLY A 53 8.36 16.98 -14.74
C GLY A 53 9.49 16.63 -15.73
N PRO A 54 10.63 17.35 -15.74
CA PRO A 54 11.79 16.98 -16.56
C PRO A 54 12.35 15.59 -16.25
N GLU A 55 12.47 15.21 -14.98
CA GLU A 55 12.97 13.89 -14.56
C GLU A 55 12.02 12.77 -15.00
N ILE A 56 10.70 12.99 -14.88
CA ILE A 56 9.69 12.04 -15.36
C ILE A 56 9.82 11.82 -16.87
N ARG A 57 10.01 12.90 -17.66
CA ARG A 57 10.22 12.79 -19.12
C ARG A 57 11.53 12.09 -19.46
N ALA A 58 12.61 12.41 -18.75
CA ALA A 58 13.91 11.76 -18.95
C ALA A 58 13.79 10.24 -18.71
N ASN A 59 13.20 9.82 -17.59
CA ASN A 59 12.94 8.42 -17.27
C ASN A 59 12.04 7.76 -18.33
N TYR A 60 11.03 8.46 -18.83
CA TYR A 60 10.17 7.95 -19.90
C TYR A 60 10.97 7.66 -21.18
N HIS A 61 11.94 8.49 -21.55
CA HIS A 61 12.72 8.29 -22.77
C HIS A 61 13.81 7.22 -22.64
N THR A 62 14.34 6.98 -21.43
CA THR A 62 15.41 5.99 -21.20
C THR A 62 14.88 4.61 -20.81
N GLU A 63 13.71 4.53 -20.19
CA GLU A 63 13.11 3.27 -19.75
C GLU A 63 12.44 2.50 -20.91
N THR A 64 12.65 1.19 -20.96
CA THR A 64 11.94 0.30 -21.89
C THR A 64 10.46 0.21 -21.57
N LYS A 65 9.63 -0.11 -22.58
CA LYS A 65 8.17 -0.31 -22.37
C LYS A 65 7.88 -1.39 -21.32
N GLU A 66 8.63 -2.49 -21.36
CA GLU A 66 8.46 -3.61 -20.41
C GLU A 66 8.77 -3.19 -18.97
N HIS A 67 9.88 -2.47 -18.74
CA HIS A 67 10.20 -1.96 -17.41
C HIS A 67 9.14 -0.98 -16.90
N ARG A 68 8.63 -0.11 -17.79
CA ARG A 68 7.56 0.83 -17.45
C ARG A 68 6.27 0.14 -17.05
N GLU A 69 5.87 -0.88 -17.79
CA GLU A 69 4.69 -1.68 -17.48
C GLU A 69 4.86 -2.40 -16.14
N LYS A 70 6.04 -2.98 -15.89
CA LYS A 70 6.37 -3.62 -14.61
C LYS A 70 6.33 -2.61 -13.46
N ARG A 71 6.93 -1.43 -13.63
CA ARG A 71 6.93 -0.35 -12.62
C ARG A 71 5.50 0.07 -12.29
N THR A 72 4.71 0.39 -13.31
CA THR A 72 3.32 0.85 -13.17
C THR A 72 2.42 -0.22 -12.56
N LYS A 73 2.62 -1.49 -12.93
CA LYS A 73 1.92 -2.62 -12.34
C LYS A 73 2.24 -2.75 -10.86
N THR A 74 3.52 -2.74 -10.47
CA THR A 74 3.94 -2.84 -9.07
C THR A 74 3.43 -1.65 -8.27
N MET A 75 3.59 -0.42 -8.77
CA MET A 75 3.05 0.81 -8.19
C MET A 75 1.56 0.68 -7.85
N THR A 76 0.76 0.23 -8.83
CA THR A 76 -0.69 0.12 -8.65
C THR A 76 -1.05 -1.01 -7.70
N LEU A 77 -0.34 -2.15 -7.73
CA LEU A 77 -0.57 -3.26 -6.82
C LEU A 77 -0.25 -2.86 -5.37
N THR A 78 0.88 -2.22 -5.10
CA THR A 78 1.24 -1.80 -3.74
C THR A 78 0.31 -0.72 -3.20
N GLY A 79 -0.09 0.24 -4.04
CA GLY A 79 -1.04 1.28 -3.65
C GLY A 79 -2.41 0.71 -3.27
N VAL A 80 -2.95 -0.19 -4.09
CA VAL A 80 -4.24 -0.84 -3.82
C VAL A 80 -4.16 -1.80 -2.62
N PHE A 81 -3.03 -2.47 -2.42
CA PHE A 81 -2.80 -3.34 -1.26
C PHE A 81 -2.79 -2.56 0.06
N ALA A 82 -2.32 -1.31 0.05
CA ALA A 82 -2.27 -0.49 1.25
C ALA A 82 -3.65 -0.08 1.77
N ILE A 83 -4.64 0.09 0.87
CA ILE A 83 -5.96 0.65 1.20
C ILE A 83 -6.66 -0.15 2.32
N PRO A 84 -6.85 -1.48 2.23
CA PRO A 84 -7.48 -2.24 3.30
C PRO A 84 -6.78 -2.08 4.65
N HIS A 85 -5.44 -2.06 4.67
CA HIS A 85 -4.67 -1.96 5.91
C HIS A 85 -4.89 -0.61 6.58
N LEU A 86 -4.80 0.49 5.82
CA LEU A 86 -5.00 1.84 6.37
C LEU A 86 -6.44 2.06 6.85
N VAL A 87 -7.42 1.54 6.10
CA VAL A 87 -8.84 1.60 6.51
C VAL A 87 -9.05 0.81 7.80
N THR A 88 -8.56 -0.43 7.88
CA THR A 88 -8.73 -1.26 9.08
C THR A 88 -7.96 -0.71 10.27
N ALA A 89 -6.79 -0.11 10.07
CA ALA A 89 -6.06 0.57 11.14
C ALA A 89 -6.87 1.74 11.72
N ALA A 90 -7.45 2.57 10.85
CA ALA A 90 -8.31 3.67 11.27
C ALA A 90 -9.53 3.16 12.04
N LEU A 91 -10.16 2.07 11.60
CA LEU A 91 -11.27 1.44 12.34
C LEU A 91 -10.84 0.98 13.74
N LEU A 92 -9.71 0.28 13.88
CA LEU A 92 -9.21 -0.16 15.18
C LEU A 92 -8.86 1.01 16.12
N LEU A 93 -8.37 2.14 15.60
CA LEU A 93 -8.07 3.33 16.42
C LEU A 93 -9.32 4.06 16.92
N LEU A 94 -10.49 3.77 16.35
CA LEU A 94 -11.78 4.33 16.74
C LEU A 94 -12.54 3.47 17.76
N LEU A 95 -12.03 2.27 18.07
CA LEU A 95 -12.58 1.34 19.07
C LEU A 95 -11.85 1.52 20.41
#